data_AF-A0A2E3TMQ6-F1
#
_entry.id   AF-A0A2E3TMQ6-F1
#
_cell.length_a   1.000
_cell.length_b   1.000
_cell.length_c   1.000
_cell.angle_alpha   90.00
_cell.angle_beta   90.00
_cell.angle_gamma   90.00
#
_symmetry.space_group_name_H-M   'P 1'
#
loop_
_entity.id
_entity.type
_entity.pdbx_description
1 polymer ?
#
loop_
_entity_poly.entity_id
_entity_poly.type
_entity_poly.pdbx_seq_one_letter_code
_entity_poly.pdbx_strand_id
1 'polypeptide(L)'
;MYQENRSETEIVEIQSQTSKLISNSKKVNLSNELTMCLNLIPEGKFKDRFSSLEFDAQLKVLERIKSSPNLTNDFNSLRLTYGGDIYYHCFSCEQLLKKKGISQPDSN
;
A
#
# COMPACT_ATOMS: atom_id res chain seq x y z
N MET A 1 36.40 23.94 -43.24
CA MET A 1 35.15 24.53 -43.78
C MET A 1 34.41 23.38 -44.43
N TYR A 2 33.21 22.94 -44.04
CA TYR A 2 32.04 23.61 -43.46
C TYR A 2 31.38 22.71 -42.38
N GLN A 3 30.87 23.33 -41.31
CA GLN A 3 29.82 22.78 -40.44
C GLN A 3 28.45 22.98 -41.13
N GLU A 4 27.55 22.00 -41.09
CA GLU A 4 26.11 22.24 -40.91
C GLU A 4 25.31 20.99 -40.51
N ASN A 5 24.67 21.08 -39.34
CA ASN A 5 23.39 20.58 -38.82
C ASN A 5 22.55 19.50 -39.55
N ARG A 6 22.02 18.54 -38.76
CA ARG A 6 20.58 18.33 -38.41
C ARG A 6 20.42 17.04 -37.59
N SER A 7 20.06 17.16 -36.31
CA SER A 7 18.72 16.87 -35.71
C SER A 7 18.40 15.36 -35.69
N GLU A 8 18.51 14.73 -34.52
CA GLU A 8 17.42 14.57 -33.55
C GLU A 8 16.30 13.67 -34.09
N THR A 9 16.35 12.39 -33.72
CA THR A 9 15.17 11.53 -33.70
C THR A 9 15.26 10.61 -32.48
N GLU A 10 14.44 10.94 -31.48
CA GLU A 10 13.65 9.98 -30.72
C GLU A 10 14.37 8.76 -30.15
N ILE A 11 15.11 8.98 -29.07
CA ILE A 11 15.07 8.05 -27.93
C ILE A 11 14.60 8.87 -26.72
N VAL A 12 13.41 9.45 -26.86
CA VAL A 12 12.62 10.00 -25.76
C VAL A 12 11.39 9.08 -25.66
N GLU A 13 11.00 8.73 -24.44
CA GLU A 13 9.76 8.02 -24.09
C GLU A 13 9.76 6.49 -23.88
N ILE A 14 10.81 5.85 -23.34
CA ILE A 14 10.57 4.57 -22.59
C ILE A 14 11.33 4.49 -21.23
N GLN A 15 11.88 5.60 -20.72
CA GLN A 15 12.45 5.64 -19.35
C GLN A 15 11.77 6.64 -18.40
N SER A 16 10.71 7.33 -18.83
CA SER A 16 10.10 8.43 -18.08
C SER A 16 8.90 8.07 -17.20
N GLN A 17 8.45 6.81 -17.19
CA GLN A 17 7.24 6.42 -16.43
C GLN A 17 7.43 5.36 -15.33
N THR A 18 8.57 4.68 -15.24
CA THR A 18 8.84 3.74 -14.13
C THR A 18 9.69 4.33 -13.00
N SER A 19 10.19 5.57 -13.13
CA SER A 19 10.97 6.25 -12.08
C SER A 19 10.21 7.33 -11.31
N LYS A 20 8.89 7.47 -11.51
CA LYS A 20 8.07 8.53 -10.88
C LYS A 20 7.20 8.08 -9.70
N LEU A 21 7.61 7.04 -8.95
CA LEU A 21 6.93 6.70 -7.69
C LEU A 21 7.85 6.57 -6.46
N ILE A 22 9.12 6.98 -6.56
CA ILE A 22 10.03 7.05 -5.38
C ILE A 22 10.71 8.44 -5.25
N SER A 23 10.39 9.41 -6.10
CA SER A 23 11.10 10.71 -6.09
C SER A 23 10.32 11.88 -5.47
N ASN A 24 9.20 11.63 -4.79
CA ASN A 24 8.37 12.71 -4.25
C ASN A 24 7.69 12.41 -2.89
N SER A 25 8.37 11.73 -1.96
CA SER A 25 7.98 11.81 -0.55
C SER A 25 9.06 12.51 0.25
N LYS A 26 8.66 13.61 0.89
CA LYS A 26 9.33 14.15 2.07
C LYS A 26 9.86 12.97 2.89
N LYS A 27 11.14 12.98 3.26
CA LYS A 27 11.64 12.14 4.36
C LYS A 27 10.87 12.56 5.62
N VAL A 28 9.67 12.02 5.79
CA VAL A 28 9.00 12.06 7.07
C VAL A 28 9.83 11.12 7.93
N ASN A 29 10.59 11.69 8.87
CA ASN A 29 11.25 10.91 9.90
C ASN A 29 10.15 10.26 10.74
N LEU A 30 9.76 9.04 10.34
CA LEU A 30 8.99 8.15 11.19
C LEU A 30 9.82 7.89 12.44
N SER A 31 9.15 7.81 13.59
CA SER A 31 9.85 7.40 14.82
C SER A 31 10.47 6.02 14.63
N ASN A 32 11.56 5.74 15.36
CA ASN A 32 12.24 4.44 15.29
C ASN A 32 11.26 3.29 15.56
N GLU A 33 10.31 3.49 16.48
CA GLU A 33 9.27 2.49 16.82
C GLU A 33 8.30 2.23 15.66
N LEU A 34 7.82 3.27 14.97
CA LEU A 34 6.92 3.10 13.83
C LEU A 34 7.63 2.47 12.63
N THR A 35 8.91 2.78 12.46
CA THR A 35 9.77 2.13 11.46
C THR A 35 9.94 0.64 11.74
N MET A 36 10.09 0.27 13.03
CA MET A 36 10.08 -1.14 13.42
C MET A 36 8.73 -1.81 13.13
N CYS A 37 7.60 -1.16 13.43
CA CYS A 37 6.28 -1.68 13.10
C CYS A 37 6.10 -1.92 11.59
N LEU A 38 6.60 -1.01 10.74
CA LEU A 38 6.57 -1.17 9.29
C LEU A 38 7.34 -2.42 8.83
N ASN A 39 8.50 -2.69 9.44
CA ASN A 39 9.32 -3.85 9.12
C ASN A 39 8.71 -5.18 9.59
N LEU A 40 7.77 -5.16 10.55
CA LEU A 40 7.05 -6.35 11.00
C LEU A 40 5.94 -6.79 10.03
N ILE A 41 5.51 -5.91 9.12
CA ILE A 41 4.43 -6.20 8.17
C ILE A 41 4.99 -7.07 7.04
N PRO A 42 4.54 -8.33 6.89
CA PRO A 42 4.99 -9.21 5.83
C PRO A 42 4.46 -8.75 4.46
N GLU A 43 5.16 -9.11 3.40
CA GLU A 43 4.69 -8.91 2.02
C GLU A 43 3.35 -9.62 1.78
N GLY A 44 2.49 -8.99 0.97
CA GLY A 44 1.19 -9.54 0.58
C GLY A 44 0.08 -8.50 0.63
N LYS A 45 -1.17 -8.97 0.50
CA LYS A 45 -2.35 -8.11 0.29
C LYS A 45 -2.53 -7.02 1.34
N PHE A 46 -2.17 -7.30 2.60
CA PHE A 46 -2.24 -6.30 3.66
C PHE A 46 -1.22 -5.17 3.44
N LYS A 47 0.02 -5.50 3.08
CA LYS A 47 1.08 -4.54 2.81
C LYS A 47 0.82 -3.75 1.53
N ASP A 48 0.37 -4.43 0.47
CA ASP A 48 -0.04 -3.79 -0.78
C ASP A 48 -1.11 -2.73 -0.52
N ARG A 49 -2.12 -3.10 0.29
CA ARG A 49 -3.19 -2.18 0.66
C ARG A 49 -2.67 -1.03 1.53
N PHE A 50 -1.83 -1.33 2.52
CA PHE A 50 -1.20 -0.32 3.38
C PHE A 50 -0.41 0.72 2.56
N SER A 51 0.42 0.26 1.62
CA SER A 51 1.21 1.13 0.74
C SER A 51 0.36 2.00 -0.19
N SER A 52 -0.88 1.58 -0.49
CA SER A 52 -1.83 2.38 -1.27
C SER A 52 -2.58 3.46 -0.46
N LEU A 53 -2.48 3.44 0.88
CA LEU A 53 -3.14 4.43 1.74
C LEU A 53 -2.39 5.76 1.72
N GLU A 54 -3.11 6.85 2.02
CA GLU A 54 -2.50 8.14 2.29
C GLU A 54 -1.66 8.10 3.57
N PHE A 55 -0.69 9.02 3.67
CA PHE A 55 0.29 9.04 4.75
C PHE A 55 -0.34 9.07 6.16
N ASP A 56 -1.39 9.87 6.36
CA ASP A 56 -2.08 9.95 7.67
C ASP A 56 -2.78 8.63 8.04
N ALA A 57 -3.35 7.95 7.04
CA ALA A 57 -3.96 6.63 7.23
C ALA A 57 -2.90 5.55 7.51
N GLN A 58 -1.73 5.63 6.85
CA GLN A 58 -0.59 4.75 7.15
C GLN A 58 -0.10 4.95 8.60
N LEU A 59 0.06 6.19 9.05
CA LEU A 59 0.45 6.50 10.43
C LEU A 59 -0.54 5.91 11.44
N LYS A 60 -1.85 6.09 11.21
CA LYS A 60 -2.90 5.53 12.07
C LYS A 60 -2.81 4.01 12.17
N VAL A 61 -2.55 3.31 11.06
CA VAL A 61 -2.36 1.86 11.05
C VAL A 61 -1.12 1.45 11.86
N LEU A 62 0.01 2.13 11.68
CA LEU A 62 1.25 1.83 12.40
C LEU A 62 1.11 2.09 13.91
N GLU A 63 0.47 3.19 14.30
CA GLU A 63 0.14 3.49 15.70
C GLU A 63 -0.79 2.43 16.30
N ARG A 64 -1.76 1.95 15.52
CA ARG A 64 -2.66 0.88 15.97
C ARG A 64 -1.91 -0.44 16.18
N ILE A 65 -1.04 -0.82 15.25
CA ILE A 65 -0.17 -2.00 15.37
C ILE A 65 0.72 -1.89 16.62
N LYS A 66 1.36 -0.73 16.82
CA LYS A 66 2.17 -0.46 18.01
C LYS A 66 1.36 -0.62 19.30
N SER A 67 0.15 -0.06 19.34
CA SER A 67 -0.75 -0.14 20.51
C SER A 67 -1.31 -1.54 20.77
N SER A 68 -1.23 -2.46 19.81
CA SER A 68 -1.91 -3.75 19.86
C SER A 68 -1.09 -4.82 19.13
N PRO A 69 0.01 -5.30 19.75
CA PRO A 69 0.92 -6.26 19.13
C PRO A 69 0.23 -7.57 18.72
N ASN A 70 -0.79 -8.02 19.46
CA ASN A 70 -1.57 -9.23 19.14
C ASN A 70 -2.32 -9.14 17.80
N LEU A 71 -2.55 -7.93 17.29
CA LEU A 71 -3.18 -7.73 15.98
C LEU A 71 -2.32 -8.33 14.87
N THR A 72 -0.99 -8.27 15.03
CA THR A 72 -0.01 -8.71 14.03
C THR A 72 0.20 -10.23 13.97
N ASN A 73 -0.49 -11.01 14.82
CA ASN A 73 -0.37 -12.46 14.85
C ASN A 73 -0.81 -13.13 13.53
N ASP A 74 -1.72 -12.51 12.78
CA ASP A 74 -2.17 -13.01 11.48
C ASP A 74 -2.57 -11.88 10.53
N PHE A 75 -1.59 -11.35 9.79
CA PHE A 75 -1.83 -10.32 8.77
C PHE A 75 -2.70 -10.81 7.59
N ASN A 76 -2.80 -12.11 7.33
CA ASN A 76 -3.59 -12.63 6.21
C ASN A 76 -5.10 -12.46 6.46
N SER A 77 -5.49 -12.52 7.72
CA SER A 77 -6.85 -12.29 8.20
C SER A 77 -7.16 -10.81 8.44
N LEU A 78 -6.22 -9.88 8.21
CA LEU A 78 -6.47 -8.45 8.37
C LEU A 78 -6.78 -7.75 7.04
N ARG A 79 -7.61 -6.71 7.13
CA ARG A 79 -7.90 -5.80 6.03
C ARG A 79 -7.92 -4.36 6.53
N LEU A 80 -7.70 -3.44 5.59
CA LEU A 80 -7.60 -2.00 5.84
C LEU A 80 -8.69 -1.25 5.09
N THR A 81 -9.39 -0.36 5.78
CA THR A 81 -10.22 0.66 5.15
C THR A 81 -9.35 1.74 4.50
N TYR A 82 -9.92 2.56 3.61
CA TYR A 82 -9.22 3.74 3.06
C TYR A 82 -8.81 4.74 4.17
N GLY A 83 -9.56 4.80 5.27
CA GLY A 83 -9.27 5.65 6.43
C GLY A 83 -8.29 5.05 7.45
N GLY A 84 -7.64 3.92 7.13
CA GLY A 84 -6.65 3.28 7.99
C GLY A 84 -7.22 2.52 9.19
N ASP A 85 -8.48 2.11 9.15
CA ASP A 85 -9.05 1.22 10.17
C ASP A 85 -8.74 -0.24 9.83
N ILE A 86 -8.38 -1.01 10.87
CA ILE A 86 -8.00 -2.41 10.75
C ILE A 86 -9.16 -3.28 11.23
N TYR A 87 -9.55 -4.26 10.42
CA TYR A 87 -10.59 -5.23 10.77
C TYR A 87 -10.21 -6.64 10.35
N TYR A 88 -10.81 -7.62 11.02
CA TYR A 88 -10.63 -9.04 10.71
C TYR A 88 -11.56 -9.47 9.58
N HIS A 89 -10.98 -10.14 8.59
CA HIS A 89 -11.68 -10.74 7.47
C HIS A 89 -11.88 -12.23 7.70
N CYS A 90 -13.12 -12.62 7.95
CA CYS A 90 -13.51 -14.01 8.13
C CYS A 90 -13.69 -14.69 6.76
N PHE A 91 -12.67 -15.39 6.28
CA PHE A 91 -12.72 -16.14 5.02
C PHE A 91 -13.82 -17.21 4.99
N SER A 92 -14.04 -17.91 6.11
CA SER A 92 -15.10 -18.93 6.21
C SER A 92 -16.50 -18.30 6.10
N CYS A 93 -16.69 -17.12 6.69
CA CYS A 93 -17.92 -16.35 6.59
C CYS A 93 -18.17 -15.91 5.14
N GLU A 94 -17.13 -15.43 4.44
CA GLU A 94 -17.24 -15.03 3.04
C GLU A 94 -17.63 -16.21 2.13
N GLN A 95 -17.02 -17.39 2.33
CA GLN A 95 -17.39 -18.58 1.58
C GLN A 95 -18.82 -19.07 1.88
N LEU A 96 -19.27 -18.98 3.14
CA LEU A 96 -20.65 -19.29 3.51
C LEU A 96 -21.65 -18.32 2.89
N LEU A 97 -21.34 -17.03 2.85
CA LEU A 97 -22.17 -16.00 2.20
C LEU A 97 -22.22 -16.21 0.68
N LYS A 98 -21.09 -16.48 0.03
CA LYS A 98 -21.02 -16.85 -1.40
C LYS A 98 -21.84 -18.10 -1.70
N LYS A 99 -21.76 -19.15 -0.89
CA LYS A 99 -22.59 -20.37 -1.04
C LYS A 99 -24.09 -20.09 -0.87
N LYS A 100 -24.46 -19.10 -0.07
CA LYS A 100 -25.85 -18.65 0.10
C LYS A 100 -26.31 -17.67 -0.98
N GLY A 101 -25.47 -17.33 -1.96
CA GLY A 101 -25.77 -16.34 -3.00
C GLY A 101 -25.83 -14.89 -2.48
N ILE A 102 -25.38 -14.65 -1.25
CA ILE A 102 -25.33 -13.33 -0.64
C ILE A 102 -23.96 -12.73 -0.99
N SER A 103 -23.92 -11.99 -2.09
CA SER A 103 -22.75 -11.16 -2.44
C SER A 103 -22.89 -9.84 -1.69
N GLN A 104 -21.85 -9.38 -0.99
CA GLN A 104 -21.85 -7.98 -0.55
C GLN A 104 -21.96 -7.09 -1.81
N PRO A 105 -22.80 -6.04 -1.79
CA PRO A 105 -22.77 -5.07 -2.87
C PRO A 105 -21.38 -4.44 -2.89
N ASP A 106 -20.81 -4.30 -4.09
CA ASP A 106 -19.62 -3.50 -4.30
C ASP A 106 -19.90 -2.08 -3.79
N SER A 107 -19.36 -1.73 -2.63
CA SER A 107 -19.33 -0.35 -2.17
C SER A 107 -18.33 0.40 -3.04
N ASN A 108 -18.85 1.07 -4.07
CA ASN A 108 -18.18 2.18 -4.74
C ASN A 108 -17.92 3.33 -3.74
#